data_AF-A0AAV3JBH3-F1
#
_entry.id   AF-A0AAV3JBH3-F1
#
_cell.length_a   1.000
_cell.length_b   1.000
_cell.length_c   1.000
_cell.angle_alpha   90.00
_cell.angle_beta   90.00
_cell.angle_gamma   90.00
#
_symmetry.space_group_name_H-M   'P 1'
#
loop_
_entity.id
_entity.type
_entity.pdbx_description
1 polymer ?
#
loop_
_entity_poly.entity_id
_entity_poly.type
_entity_poly.pdbx_seq_one_letter_code
_entity_poly.pdbx_strand_id
1 'polypeptide(L)' 'MEYNYFYKIQKTEEIFFDQIDIYYNRQRSHSSLGFVSPVEFEENAA' A
#
# COMPACT_ATOMS: atom_id res chain seq x y z
N MET A 1 15.69 14.97 8.23
CA MET A 1 14.69 14.11 7.55
C MET A 1 14.47 14.70 6.18
N GLU A 2 14.76 13.94 5.13
CA GLU A 2 14.59 14.37 3.75
C GLU A 2 13.13 14.09 3.36
N TYR A 3 12.38 15.12 2.98
CA TYR A 3 10.99 14.97 2.55
C TYR A 3 10.98 14.79 1.04
N ASN A 4 10.25 13.78 0.55
CA ASN A 4 9.96 13.65 -0.87
C ASN A 4 9.01 14.79 -1.28
N TYR A 5 9.58 15.88 -1.78
CA TYR A 5 8.80 16.97 -2.37
C TYR A 5 8.50 16.62 -3.83
N PHE A 6 7.23 16.40 -4.13
CA PHE A 6 6.79 16.14 -5.50
C PHE A 6 6.42 17.46 -6.19
N TYR A 7 7.20 17.84 -7.20
CA TYR A 7 6.95 19.04 -8.00
C TYR A 7 5.77 18.91 -8.98
N LYS A 8 5.29 17.69 -9.24
CA LYS A 8 4.22 17.39 -10.20
C LYS A 8 3.38 16.21 -9.71
N ILE A 9 2.06 16.34 -9.80
CA ILE A 9 1.08 15.32 -9.38
C ILE A 9 1.34 13.97 -10.06
N GLN A 10 1.64 13.96 -11.36
CA GLN A 10 1.91 12.72 -12.12
C GLN A 10 3.02 11.85 -11.50
N LYS A 11 4.10 12.48 -11.02
CA LYS A 11 5.21 11.75 -10.39
C LYS A 11 4.86 11.27 -8.99
N THR A 12 3.96 11.98 -8.30
CA THR A 12 3.35 11.51 -7.06
C THR A 12 2.49 10.29 -7.33
N GLU A 13 1.64 10.31 -8.36
CA GLU A 13 0.71 9.23 -8.68
C GLU A 13 1.44 7.90 -8.91
N GLU A 14 2.54 7.89 -9.66
CA GLU A 14 3.35 6.68 -9.89
C GLU A 14 3.86 6.08 -8.57
N ILE A 15 4.48 6.89 -7.71
CA ILE A 15 5.07 6.41 -6.45
C ILE A 15 3.99 6.04 -5.42
N PHE A 16 2.88 6.79 -5.41
CA PHE A 16 1.78 6.55 -4.48
C PHE A 16 1.00 5.29 -4.85
N PHE A 17 0.90 4.99 -6.16
CA PHE A 17 0.30 3.75 -6.63
C PHE A 17 1.06 2.53 -6.12
N ASP A 18 2.39 2.51 -6.24
CA ASP A 18 3.21 1.40 -5.72
C ASP A 18 3.09 1.26 -4.19
N GLN A 19 3.04 2.38 -3.47
CA GLN A 19 2.88 2.37 -2.02
C GLN A 19 1.52 1.82 -1.58
N ILE A 20 0.44 2.11 -2.30
CA ILE A 20 -0.89 1.62 -1.97
C ILE A 20 -1.09 0.20 -2.49
N ASP A 21 -0.90 -0.07 -3.78
CA ASP A 21 -1.28 -1.35 -4.37
C ASP A 21 -0.29 -2.47 -4.01
N ILE A 22 1.00 -2.19 -4.12
CA ILE A 22 2.01 -3.23 -3.87
C ILE A 22 2.28 -3.33 -2.38
N TYR A 23 2.68 -2.24 -1.74
CA TYR A 23 3.08 -2.33 -0.34
C TYR A 23 1.85 -2.49 0.59
N TYR A 24 0.89 -1.56 0.57
CA TYR A 24 -0.22 -1.60 1.53
C TYR A 24 -1.17 -2.78 1.28
N ASN A 25 -1.71 -2.92 0.06
CA ASN A 25 -2.74 -3.91 -0.22
C ASN A 25 -2.20 -5.35 -0.28
N ARG A 26 -1.00 -5.56 -0.86
CA ARG A 26 -0.47 -6.92 -1.09
C ARG A 26 0.56 -7.41 -0.08
N GLN A 27 1.32 -6.52 0.56
CA GLN A 27 2.47 -6.94 1.38
C GLN A 27 2.34 -6.59 2.86
N ARG A 28 1.68 -5.49 3.20
CA ARG A 28 1.66 -4.98 4.56
C ARG A 28 0.77 -5.87 5.43
N SER A 29 1.34 -6.41 6.50
CA SER A 29 0.59 -7.13 7.52
C SER A 29 -0.17 -6.16 8.44
N HIS A 30 -1.45 -6.44 8.69
CA HIS A 30 -2.30 -5.64 9.57
C HIS A 30 -2.76 -6.45 10.78
N SER A 31 -2.51 -5.93 11.98
CA SER A 31 -2.96 -6.57 13.23
C SER A 31 -4.49 -6.70 13.31
N SER A 32 -5.23 -5.74 12.76
CA SER A 32 -6.69 -5.78 12.68
C SER A 32 -7.23 -6.87 11.73
N LEU A 33 -6.40 -7.36 10.81
CA LEU A 33 -6.75 -8.43 9.87
C LEU A 33 -6.24 -9.80 10.34
N GLY A 34 -5.66 -9.90 11.54
CA GLY A 34 -5.03 -11.15 12.00
C GLY A 34 -3.61 -11.36 11.48
N PHE A 35 -2.89 -10.27 11.21
CA PHE A 35 -1.52 -10.26 10.72
C PHE A 35 -1.31 -10.78 9.29
N VAL A 36 -2.35 -10.71 8.46
CA VAL A 36 -2.25 -10.91 7.00
C VAL A 36 -2.35 -9.59 6.25
N SER A 37 -2.06 -9.62 4.95
CA SER A 37 -2.28 -8.49 4.05
C SER A 37 -3.77 -8.29 3.71
N PRO A 38 -4.18 -7.08 3.27
CA PRO A 38 -5.55 -6.84 2.80
C PRO A 38 -6.00 -7.80 1.71
N VAL A 39 -5.14 -8.08 0.71
CA VAL A 39 -5.47 -9.03 -0.36
C VAL A 39 -5.68 -10.44 0.19
N GLU A 40 -4.77 -10.94 1.03
CA GLU A 40 -4.93 -12.27 1.66
C GLU A 40 -6.18 -12.34 2.53
N PHE A 41 -6.56 -11.25 3.21
CA PHE A 41 -7.77 -11.20 4.00
C PHE A 41 -9.02 -11.39 3.13
N GLU A 42 -9.12 -10.67 2.01
CA GLU A 42 -10.24 -10.79 1.06
C GLU A 42 -10.26 -12.16 0.38
N GLU A 43 -9.10 -12.72 0.01
CA GLU A 43 -8.99 -14.06 -0.58
C GLU A 43 -9.48 -15.17 0.36
N ASN A 44 -9.24 -15.03 1.67
CA ASN A 44 -9.73 -15.97 2.68
C ASN A 44 -11.21 -15.78 3.04
N ALA A 45 -11.82 -14.66 2.65
CA ALA A 45 -13.23 -14.36 2.92
C ALA A 45 -14.18 -14.89 1.82
N ALA A 46 -13.64 -15.26 0.64
CA ALA A 46 -14.36 -15.82 -0.50
C ALA A 46 -14.62 -17.33 -0.36
#